data_AF-E6VQK2-F1
#
_entry.id   AF-E6VQK2-F1
#
_cell.length_a   1.000
_cell.length_b   1.000
_cell.length_c   1.000
_cell.angle_alpha   90.00
_cell.angle_beta   90.00
_cell.angle_gamma   90.00
#
_symmetry.space_group_name_H-M   'P 1'
#
loop_
_entity.id
_entity.type
_entity.pdbx_description
1 polymer ?
#
loop_
_entity_poly.entity_id
_entity_poly.type
_entity_poly.pdbx_seq_one_letter_code
_entity_poly.pdbx_strand_id
1 'polypeptide(L)'
;METGTEEWHPGSFTKNFSWGTNRGLRELYEIIRIGFADELKDVTRQTFRDRVANSKRPDFIPINFFLFNEIKNGVDYLIVDELVFQAISFDHTSRFDHLALYAFILSMVGRWRGAENYQERPAMWAFHYVADRLGSRANWDSQVVSADDIQSFVDKDDRYKAKTSRKLATNLNFLLRTGGIEQFASKHADRWWVDAIFLTLDRLLETRRMQGREVDRTKLETYLAASKFSEISGKRSTEKDLALRHIVRLYQVCGERSRFDDETVAELTKIAFNDIQVWLSNSQEPMAALHPTNLRIVKTIPRACALLAQHAGFAVLDLDTLAETSLPELVRKNLEEALARIKDRGLRPNMTVAELMRLMRE
;
A
#
# COMPACT_ATOMS: atom_id res chain seq x y z
N MET A 1 -3.86 19.39 13.63
CA MET A 1 -3.92 18.25 14.56
C MET A 1 -4.25 18.85 15.91
N GLU A 2 -5.36 18.46 16.53
CA GLU A 2 -5.59 18.84 17.92
C GLU A 2 -4.46 18.24 18.75
N THR A 3 -3.82 19.11 19.53
CA THR A 3 -2.61 18.87 20.33
C THR A 3 -2.95 18.10 21.60
N GLY A 4 -3.55 16.91 21.46
CA GLY A 4 -3.44 15.90 22.50
C GLY A 4 -2.01 15.36 22.48
N THR A 5 -1.39 15.21 23.65
CA THR A 5 -0.09 14.54 23.76
C THR A 5 -0.24 13.13 23.20
N GLU A 6 0.50 12.80 22.15
CA GLU A 6 0.45 11.47 21.53
C GLU A 6 0.89 10.41 22.55
N GLU A 7 0.04 9.44 22.84
CA GLU A 7 0.36 8.33 23.76
C GLU A 7 0.46 7.00 23.00
N TRP A 8 1.44 6.19 23.37
CA TRP A 8 1.69 4.90 22.75
C TRP A 8 1.31 3.77 23.70
N HIS A 9 0.14 3.20 23.46
CA HIS A 9 -0.38 2.06 24.20
C HIS A 9 -0.17 0.78 23.39
N PRO A 10 0.69 -0.16 23.81
CA PRO A 10 0.93 -1.40 23.06
C PRO A 10 -0.29 -2.33 23.06
N GLY A 11 -1.23 -2.15 24.00
CA GLY A 11 -2.51 -2.84 24.05
C GLY A 11 -2.40 -4.37 23.93
N SER A 12 -3.25 -4.95 23.09
CA SER A 12 -3.27 -6.40 22.84
C SER A 12 -2.04 -6.93 22.09
N PHE A 13 -1.14 -6.06 21.61
CA PHE A 13 0.13 -6.44 21.00
C PHE A 13 1.14 -7.06 21.98
N THR A 14 0.80 -7.09 23.25
CA THR A 14 1.54 -7.82 24.29
C THR A 14 0.99 -9.24 24.53
N LYS A 15 0.04 -9.74 23.73
CA LYS A 15 -0.37 -11.15 23.76
C LYS A 15 0.58 -12.00 22.91
N ASN A 16 0.57 -13.33 23.07
CA ASN A 16 1.40 -14.20 22.22
C ASN A 16 0.78 -14.22 20.82
N PHE A 17 1.59 -13.93 19.80
CA PHE A 17 1.19 -14.02 18.40
C PHE A 17 1.70 -15.34 17.86
N SER A 18 0.78 -16.19 17.38
CA SER A 18 1.08 -17.52 16.87
C SER A 18 1.13 -17.54 15.35
N TRP A 19 1.71 -16.51 14.72
CA TRP A 19 1.91 -16.54 13.28
C TRP A 19 3.11 -17.44 13.01
N GLY A 20 2.85 -18.61 12.43
CA GLY A 20 3.85 -19.68 12.30
C GLY A 20 5.16 -19.19 11.68
N THR A 21 6.28 -19.74 12.16
CA THR A 21 7.59 -19.48 11.56
C THR A 21 7.62 -19.99 10.11
N ASN A 22 8.28 -19.24 9.22
CA ASN A 22 8.50 -19.59 7.81
C ASN A 22 7.27 -19.62 6.88
N ARG A 23 6.16 -18.96 7.26
CA ARG A 23 4.97 -18.78 6.38
C ARG A 23 4.66 -17.33 6.06
N GLY A 24 5.57 -16.40 6.38
CA GLY A 24 5.31 -14.96 6.27
C GLY A 24 4.06 -14.57 7.06
N LEU A 25 3.26 -13.66 6.49
CA LEU A 25 1.99 -13.20 7.05
C LEU A 25 0.78 -13.90 6.41
N ARG A 26 0.95 -15.17 6.00
CA ARG A 26 -0.11 -15.96 5.36
C ARG A 26 -1.37 -16.10 6.21
N GLU A 27 -1.24 -16.19 7.53
CA GLU A 27 -2.41 -16.25 8.41
C GLU A 27 -3.25 -14.97 8.35
N LEU A 28 -2.60 -13.80 8.31
CA LEU A 28 -3.27 -12.52 8.11
C LEU A 28 -3.95 -12.48 6.73
N TYR A 29 -3.25 -12.88 5.68
CA TYR A 29 -3.80 -13.00 4.33
C TYR A 29 -5.10 -13.83 4.31
N GLU A 30 -5.07 -15.03 4.91
CA GLU A 30 -6.23 -15.93 4.99
C GLU A 30 -7.38 -15.33 5.81
N ILE A 31 -7.09 -14.65 6.93
CA ILE A 31 -8.12 -13.99 7.75
C ILE A 31 -8.80 -12.85 6.99
N ILE A 32 -8.04 -12.04 6.25
CA ILE A 32 -8.62 -10.96 5.42
C ILE A 32 -9.57 -11.55 4.39
N ARG A 33 -9.12 -12.56 3.64
CA ARG A 33 -9.96 -13.24 2.64
C ARG A 33 -11.25 -13.81 3.22
N ILE A 34 -11.15 -14.55 4.33
CA ILE A 34 -12.31 -15.12 5.02
C ILE A 34 -13.27 -14.04 5.50
N GLY A 35 -12.74 -12.98 6.14
CA GLY A 35 -13.57 -11.93 6.72
C GLY A 35 -14.30 -11.09 5.68
N PHE A 36 -13.66 -10.78 4.55
CA PHE A 36 -14.27 -10.10 3.42
C PHE A 36 -15.04 -11.04 2.47
N ALA A 37 -14.94 -12.36 2.67
CA ALA A 37 -15.55 -13.39 1.82
C ALA A 37 -15.15 -13.29 0.34
N ASP A 38 -13.87 -12.99 0.09
CA ASP A 38 -13.32 -12.79 -1.26
C ASP A 38 -14.04 -11.71 -2.10
N GLU A 39 -14.74 -10.76 -1.45
CA GLU A 39 -15.40 -9.62 -2.11
C GLU A 39 -14.70 -8.29 -1.80
N LEU A 40 -14.52 -7.45 -2.83
CA LEU A 40 -14.01 -6.08 -2.70
C LEU A 40 -15.12 -5.11 -2.25
N LYS A 41 -15.79 -5.43 -1.14
CA LYS A 41 -16.82 -4.58 -0.52
C LYS A 41 -16.57 -4.35 0.96
N ASP A 42 -16.91 -3.15 1.44
CA ASP A 42 -16.87 -2.84 2.87
C ASP A 42 -17.78 -3.83 3.63
N VAL A 43 -17.31 -4.34 4.77
CA VAL A 43 -18.07 -5.29 5.59
C VAL A 43 -18.20 -4.77 7.01
N THR A 44 -19.29 -5.10 7.71
CA THR A 44 -19.38 -4.71 9.12
C THR A 44 -18.32 -5.47 9.93
N ARG A 45 -17.79 -4.84 10.99
CA ARG A 45 -16.86 -5.49 11.92
C ARG A 45 -17.45 -6.78 12.50
N GLN A 46 -18.76 -6.79 12.77
CA GLN A 46 -19.44 -7.98 13.30
C GLN A 46 -19.46 -9.12 12.26
N THR A 47 -19.85 -8.83 11.02
CA THR A 47 -19.85 -9.84 9.94
C THR A 47 -18.46 -10.44 9.71
N PHE A 48 -17.42 -9.60 9.70
CA PHE A 48 -16.04 -10.08 9.60
C PHE A 48 -15.69 -11.02 10.75
N ARG A 49 -16.02 -10.64 11.99
CA ARG A 49 -15.79 -11.46 13.19
C ARG A 49 -16.48 -12.81 13.12
N ASP A 50 -17.75 -12.83 12.74
CA ASP A 50 -18.54 -14.05 12.67
C ASP A 50 -17.92 -15.04 11.67
N ARG A 51 -17.50 -14.54 10.50
CA ARG A 51 -16.82 -15.35 9.46
C ARG A 51 -15.49 -15.91 9.96
N VAL A 52 -14.67 -15.08 10.62
CA VAL A 52 -13.34 -15.49 11.11
C VAL A 52 -13.44 -16.45 12.30
N ALA A 53 -14.40 -16.23 13.21
CA ALA A 53 -14.64 -17.11 14.36
C ALA A 53 -14.96 -18.55 13.91
N ASN A 54 -15.72 -18.71 12.83
CA ASN A 54 -16.03 -20.02 12.24
C ASN A 54 -14.78 -20.78 11.77
N SER A 55 -13.69 -20.06 11.46
CA SER A 55 -12.40 -20.63 11.08
C SER A 55 -11.44 -20.91 12.25
N LYS A 56 -11.88 -20.64 13.50
CA LYS A 56 -11.08 -20.77 14.74
C LYS A 56 -9.78 -19.93 14.74
N ARG A 57 -9.79 -18.79 14.05
CA ARG A 57 -8.66 -17.86 13.97
C ARG A 57 -8.91 -16.59 14.80
N PRO A 58 -7.85 -15.94 15.32
CA PRO A 58 -8.00 -14.69 16.03
C PRO A 58 -8.28 -13.52 15.07
N ASP A 59 -9.34 -12.77 15.33
CA ASP A 59 -9.78 -11.60 14.54
C ASP A 59 -9.16 -10.28 15.01
N PHE A 60 -8.88 -10.18 16.32
CA PHE A 60 -8.59 -8.92 16.98
C PHE A 60 -7.29 -8.25 16.53
N ILE A 61 -6.32 -9.01 16.02
CA ILE A 61 -5.07 -8.44 15.50
C ILE A 61 -5.27 -7.83 14.12
N PRO A 62 -5.77 -8.59 13.11
CA PRO A 62 -6.10 -8.02 11.80
C PRO A 62 -6.95 -6.75 11.91
N ILE A 63 -8.06 -6.83 12.67
CA ILE A 63 -9.04 -5.74 12.78
C ILE A 63 -8.44 -4.49 13.44
N ASN A 64 -7.62 -4.65 14.48
CA ASN A 64 -7.16 -3.52 15.27
C ASN A 64 -5.78 -2.99 14.84
N PHE A 65 -4.99 -3.72 14.05
CA PHE A 65 -3.63 -3.27 13.68
C PHE A 65 -3.37 -3.19 12.19
N PHE A 66 -4.16 -3.88 11.37
CA PHE A 66 -3.92 -3.97 9.93
C PHE A 66 -5.04 -3.35 9.11
N LEU A 67 -6.30 -3.58 9.46
CA LEU A 67 -7.45 -3.16 8.66
C LEU A 67 -7.93 -1.75 9.03
N PHE A 68 -8.50 -1.04 8.05
CA PHE A 68 -9.05 0.29 8.25
C PHE A 68 -10.52 0.23 8.70
N ASN A 69 -10.87 1.05 9.70
CA ASN A 69 -12.16 1.06 10.36
C ASN A 69 -12.85 2.42 10.22
N GLU A 70 -14.14 2.38 10.00
CA GLU A 70 -14.97 3.57 9.87
C GLU A 70 -16.34 3.34 10.49
N ILE A 71 -16.94 4.40 11.04
CA ILE A 71 -18.31 4.38 11.55
C ILE A 71 -19.21 4.99 10.47
N LYS A 72 -20.06 4.18 9.83
CA LYS A 72 -21.05 4.63 8.83
C LYS A 72 -22.45 4.49 9.41
N ASN A 73 -23.18 5.60 9.51
CA ASN A 73 -24.55 5.63 10.05
C ASN A 73 -24.70 4.90 11.40
N GLY A 74 -23.70 5.04 12.28
CA GLY A 74 -23.68 4.35 13.57
C GLY A 74 -23.40 2.85 13.51
N VAL A 75 -22.82 2.32 12.44
CA VAL A 75 -22.38 0.93 12.34
C VAL A 75 -20.89 0.91 12.06
N ASP A 76 -20.15 0.02 12.72
CA ASP A 76 -18.71 -0.10 12.53
C ASP A 76 -18.40 -0.99 11.32
N TYR A 77 -17.68 -0.44 10.35
CA TYR A 77 -17.25 -1.11 9.13
C TYR A 77 -15.74 -1.31 9.10
N LEU A 78 -15.34 -2.39 8.44
CA LEU A 78 -14.02 -2.59 7.88
C LEU A 78 -14.07 -2.21 6.41
N ILE A 79 -13.16 -1.34 6.03
CA ILE A 79 -13.17 -0.63 4.77
C ILE A 79 -12.18 -1.30 3.83
N VAL A 80 -12.60 -1.51 2.58
CA VAL A 80 -11.71 -2.03 1.53
C VAL A 80 -10.69 -0.94 1.18
N ASP A 81 -9.43 -1.29 1.32
CA ASP A 81 -8.27 -0.53 0.92
C ASP A 81 -7.33 -1.41 0.08
N GLU A 82 -6.18 -0.87 -0.30
CA GLU A 82 -5.19 -1.60 -1.09
C GLU A 82 -4.73 -2.93 -0.45
N LEU A 83 -4.66 -3.04 0.89
CA LEU A 83 -4.23 -4.28 1.54
C LEU A 83 -5.28 -5.38 1.33
N VAL A 84 -6.56 -5.04 1.46
CA VAL A 84 -7.68 -5.95 1.18
C VAL A 84 -7.70 -6.35 -0.29
N PHE A 85 -7.50 -5.39 -1.19
CA PHE A 85 -7.43 -5.66 -2.63
C PHE A 85 -6.33 -6.66 -2.98
N GLN A 86 -5.13 -6.50 -2.43
CA GLN A 86 -4.04 -7.44 -2.65
C GLN A 86 -4.32 -8.83 -2.07
N ALA A 87 -5.00 -8.91 -0.92
CA ALA A 87 -5.36 -10.19 -0.32
C ALA A 87 -6.41 -10.96 -1.14
N ILE A 88 -7.42 -10.27 -1.66
CA ILE A 88 -8.55 -10.89 -2.36
C ILE A 88 -8.17 -11.25 -3.80
N SER A 89 -7.39 -10.40 -4.46
CA SER A 89 -7.20 -10.50 -5.92
C SER A 89 -5.98 -11.33 -6.33
N PHE A 90 -5.13 -11.72 -5.38
CA PHE A 90 -3.87 -12.42 -5.66
C PHE A 90 -3.59 -13.50 -4.61
N ASP A 91 -2.77 -14.47 -4.99
CA ASP A 91 -2.20 -15.43 -4.04
C ASP A 91 -1.24 -14.76 -3.04
N HIS A 92 -1.09 -15.41 -1.89
CA HIS A 92 -0.13 -14.99 -0.86
C HIS A 92 1.30 -14.99 -1.42
N THR A 93 2.02 -13.88 -1.25
CA THR A 93 3.42 -13.72 -1.66
C THR A 93 4.18 -12.84 -0.67
N SER A 94 5.51 -12.81 -0.75
CA SER A 94 6.33 -11.89 0.05
C SER A 94 5.98 -10.41 -0.19
N ARG A 95 5.45 -10.06 -1.37
CA ARG A 95 4.98 -8.68 -1.65
C ARG A 95 3.80 -8.31 -0.76
N PHE A 96 2.87 -9.25 -0.54
CA PHE A 96 1.79 -9.06 0.42
C PHE A 96 2.35 -8.90 1.84
N ASP A 97 3.35 -9.71 2.22
CA ASP A 97 3.97 -9.61 3.54
C ASP A 97 4.61 -8.23 3.78
N HIS A 98 5.32 -7.69 2.78
CA HIS A 98 5.88 -6.33 2.85
C HIS A 98 4.78 -5.26 2.96
N LEU A 99 3.71 -5.36 2.16
CA LEU A 99 2.59 -4.42 2.21
C LEU A 99 1.86 -4.48 3.55
N ALA A 100 1.63 -5.67 4.10
CA ALA A 100 1.01 -5.87 5.40
C ALA A 100 1.90 -5.35 6.54
N LEU A 101 3.22 -5.60 6.48
CA LEU A 101 4.16 -5.02 7.43
C LEU A 101 4.15 -3.49 7.35
N TYR A 102 4.11 -2.94 6.14
CA TYR A 102 3.97 -1.50 5.93
C TYR A 102 2.66 -0.96 6.51
N ALA A 103 1.53 -1.64 6.28
CA ALA A 103 0.22 -1.26 6.83
C ALA A 103 0.24 -1.18 8.37
N PHE A 104 0.91 -2.14 9.00
CA PHE A 104 1.13 -2.15 10.45
C PHE A 104 1.98 -0.95 10.90
N ILE A 105 3.11 -0.71 10.23
CA ILE A 105 4.02 0.39 10.56
C ILE A 105 3.33 1.75 10.37
N LEU A 106 2.57 1.92 9.29
CA LEU A 106 1.77 3.12 9.04
C LEU A 106 0.83 3.44 10.22
N SER A 107 0.31 2.39 10.86
CA SER A 107 -0.49 2.46 12.07
C SER A 107 -1.65 3.46 11.90
N MET A 108 -2.40 3.30 10.82
CA MET A 108 -3.57 4.10 10.52
C MET A 108 -4.73 3.14 10.30
N VAL A 109 -5.52 2.89 11.34
CA VAL A 109 -6.58 1.88 11.34
C VAL A 109 -7.97 2.49 11.47
N GLY A 110 -8.09 3.82 11.53
CA GLY A 110 -9.36 4.52 11.63
C GLY A 110 -10.05 4.31 12.98
N ARG A 111 -11.38 4.51 13.05
CA ARG A 111 -12.13 4.50 14.32
C ARG A 111 -13.34 3.58 14.25
N TRP A 112 -13.72 3.03 15.40
CA TRP A 112 -14.95 2.27 15.62
C TRP A 112 -15.59 2.69 16.94
N ARG A 113 -16.84 2.30 17.19
CA ARG A 113 -17.56 2.64 18.41
C ARG A 113 -16.81 2.15 19.65
N GLY A 114 -16.59 3.06 20.59
CA GLY A 114 -15.88 2.78 21.84
C GLY A 114 -14.37 2.66 21.70
N ALA A 115 -13.81 3.00 20.53
CA ALA A 115 -12.37 3.16 20.37
C ALA A 115 -11.89 4.41 21.11
N GLU A 116 -10.83 4.26 21.90
CA GLU A 116 -10.09 5.38 22.46
C GLU A 116 -9.30 6.12 21.39
N ASN A 117 -8.97 7.40 21.61
CA ASN A 117 -8.26 8.23 20.63
C ASN A 117 -6.93 7.62 20.15
N TYR A 118 -6.20 6.95 21.04
CA TYR A 118 -4.92 6.29 20.71
C TYR A 118 -5.10 5.00 19.89
N GLN A 119 -6.31 4.44 19.79
CA GLN A 119 -6.57 3.22 19.03
C GLN A 119 -6.77 3.47 17.54
N GLU A 120 -6.94 4.73 17.11
CA GLU A 120 -6.89 5.12 15.70
C GLU A 120 -5.51 4.87 15.08
N ARG A 121 -4.47 4.96 15.91
CA ARG A 121 -3.08 4.68 15.56
C ARG A 121 -2.42 3.77 16.63
N PRO A 122 -2.76 2.49 16.67
CA PRO A 122 -2.46 1.61 17.80
C PRO A 122 -1.00 1.13 17.87
N ALA A 123 -0.23 1.31 16.80
CA ALA A 123 1.17 0.93 16.70
C ALA A 123 2.09 2.15 16.51
N MET A 124 1.77 3.32 17.11
CA MET A 124 2.64 4.50 17.02
C MET A 124 4.06 4.28 17.53
N TRP A 125 4.25 3.40 18.50
CA TRP A 125 5.57 2.96 18.94
C TRP A 125 6.37 2.26 17.82
N ALA A 126 5.71 1.48 16.94
CA ALA A 126 6.34 0.85 15.78
C ALA A 126 6.60 1.86 14.68
N PHE A 127 5.62 2.73 14.40
CA PHE A 127 5.76 3.83 13.44
C PHE A 127 6.99 4.67 13.76
N HIS A 128 7.13 5.13 15.00
CA HIS A 128 8.24 5.97 15.42
C HIS A 128 9.57 5.23 15.51
N TYR A 129 9.56 3.96 15.93
CA TYR A 129 10.75 3.14 15.84
C TYR A 129 11.24 3.09 14.39
N VAL A 130 10.37 2.77 13.43
CA VAL A 130 10.78 2.70 12.02
C VAL A 130 11.18 4.07 11.49
N ALA A 131 10.35 5.10 11.63
CA ALA A 131 10.62 6.42 11.07
C ALA A 131 11.87 7.07 11.66
N ASP A 132 11.99 7.09 12.98
CA ASP A 132 12.98 7.89 13.69
C ASP A 132 14.27 7.10 13.97
N ARG A 133 14.20 5.76 14.14
CA ARG A 133 15.38 4.89 14.32
C ARG A 133 15.86 4.34 12.98
N LEU A 134 15.02 3.57 12.27
CA LEU A 134 15.45 2.82 11.09
C LEU A 134 15.63 3.71 9.85
N GLY A 135 14.61 4.49 9.51
CA GLY A 135 14.60 5.37 8.34
C GLY A 135 15.56 6.54 8.48
N SER A 136 15.47 7.27 9.60
CA SER A 136 16.22 8.52 9.78
C SER A 136 17.67 8.32 10.25
N ARG A 137 17.95 7.38 11.16
CA ARG A 137 19.30 7.23 11.77
C ARG A 137 20.10 6.07 11.18
N ALA A 138 19.46 4.92 10.97
CA ALA A 138 20.14 3.73 10.45
C ALA A 138 20.12 3.62 8.92
N ASN A 139 19.47 4.56 8.21
CA ASN A 139 19.36 4.56 6.74
C ASN A 139 18.92 3.20 6.17
N TRP A 140 17.92 2.60 6.82
CA TRP A 140 17.36 1.28 6.50
C TRP A 140 18.32 0.10 6.64
N ASP A 141 19.38 0.23 7.45
CA ASP A 141 20.14 -0.93 7.89
C ASP A 141 19.31 -1.78 8.86
N SER A 142 18.75 -2.90 8.38
CA SER A 142 17.93 -3.81 9.19
C SER A 142 18.76 -4.71 10.13
N GLN A 143 20.09 -4.70 10.03
CA GLN A 143 20.94 -5.51 10.91
C GLN A 143 20.94 -4.99 12.35
N VAL A 144 20.72 -3.68 12.55
CA VAL A 144 20.62 -3.09 13.89
C VAL A 144 19.32 -3.42 14.61
N VAL A 145 18.31 -3.92 13.89
CA VAL A 145 16.99 -4.22 14.43
C VAL A 145 17.04 -5.51 15.26
N SER A 146 16.84 -5.35 16.57
CA SER A 146 16.73 -6.44 17.53
C SER A 146 15.70 -6.11 18.61
N ALA A 147 15.25 -7.11 19.36
CA ALA A 147 14.36 -6.88 20.50
C ALA A 147 15.00 -5.95 21.56
N ASP A 148 16.32 -6.00 21.73
CA ASP A 148 17.02 -5.14 22.69
C ASP A 148 17.09 -3.68 22.19
N ASP A 149 17.31 -3.48 20.89
CA ASP A 149 17.29 -2.14 20.27
C ASP A 149 15.89 -1.51 20.34
N ILE A 150 14.85 -2.28 19.99
CA ILE A 150 13.45 -1.81 20.08
C ILE A 150 13.08 -1.48 21.52
N GLN A 151 13.44 -2.35 22.46
CA GLN A 151 13.18 -2.13 23.88
C GLN A 151 13.85 -0.85 24.38
N SER A 152 15.14 -0.68 24.08
CA SER A 152 15.92 0.52 24.44
C SER A 152 15.34 1.80 23.85
N PHE A 153 14.73 1.72 22.65
CA PHE A 153 14.04 2.84 22.03
C PHE A 153 12.77 3.22 22.79
N VAL A 154 11.87 2.26 23.04
CA VAL A 154 10.57 2.55 23.68
C VAL A 154 10.69 2.89 25.17
N ASP A 155 11.67 2.30 25.88
CA ASP A 155 11.89 2.56 27.32
C ASP A 155 12.37 4.01 27.58
N LYS A 156 12.87 4.70 26.55
CA LYS A 156 13.39 6.08 26.65
C LYS A 156 12.39 7.14 26.17
N ASP A 157 11.21 6.74 25.70
CA ASP A 157 10.22 7.67 25.17
C ASP A 157 9.03 7.80 26.12
N ASP A 158 8.83 9.00 26.67
CA ASP A 158 7.77 9.29 27.64
C ASP A 158 6.35 9.06 27.10
N ARG A 159 6.18 8.99 25.77
CA ARG A 159 4.90 8.66 25.14
C ARG A 159 4.52 7.20 25.34
N TYR A 160 5.47 6.31 25.63
CA TYR A 160 5.21 4.91 25.87
C TYR A 160 4.48 4.66 27.20
N LYS A 161 3.24 4.17 27.13
CA LYS A 161 2.36 3.96 28.29
C LYS A 161 2.10 2.47 28.54
N ALA A 162 3.11 1.76 29.05
CA ALA A 162 2.94 0.40 29.56
C ALA A 162 3.96 0.05 30.65
N LYS A 163 3.64 -0.96 31.46
CA LYS A 163 4.52 -1.41 32.55
C LYS A 163 5.77 -2.14 32.06
N THR A 164 5.68 -2.84 30.92
CA THR A 164 6.78 -3.63 30.37
C THR A 164 6.83 -3.51 28.85
N SER A 165 8.04 -3.37 28.32
CA SER A 165 8.35 -3.21 26.89
C SER A 165 8.94 -4.46 26.26
N ARG A 166 9.49 -5.39 27.06
CA ARG A 166 10.19 -6.58 26.54
C ARG A 166 9.35 -7.40 25.57
N LYS A 167 8.10 -7.66 25.95
CA LYS A 167 7.19 -8.49 25.16
C LYS A 167 6.78 -7.80 23.86
N LEU A 168 6.50 -6.51 23.93
CA LEU A 168 6.28 -5.66 22.76
C LEU A 168 7.48 -5.77 21.80
N ALA A 169 8.68 -5.56 22.31
CA ALA A 169 9.90 -5.53 21.51
C ALA A 169 10.19 -6.89 20.84
N THR A 170 9.95 -7.99 21.56
CA THR A 170 10.10 -9.34 21.01
C THR A 170 9.08 -9.60 19.89
N ASN A 171 7.80 -9.24 20.12
CA ASN A 171 6.75 -9.39 19.12
C ASN A 171 6.99 -8.50 17.88
N LEU A 172 7.46 -7.27 18.07
CA LEU A 172 7.78 -6.36 16.97
C LEU A 172 8.97 -6.87 16.17
N ASN A 173 10.05 -7.29 16.82
CA ASN A 173 11.20 -7.86 16.13
C ASN A 173 10.78 -9.09 15.31
N PHE A 174 9.97 -9.97 15.90
CA PHE A 174 9.42 -11.12 15.20
C PHE A 174 8.60 -10.71 13.96
N LEU A 175 7.71 -9.72 14.10
CA LEU A 175 6.89 -9.22 12.99
C LEU A 175 7.74 -8.58 11.88
N LEU A 176 8.71 -7.74 12.24
CA LEU A 176 9.62 -7.10 11.28
C LEU A 176 10.42 -8.13 10.49
N ARG A 177 10.93 -9.16 11.15
CA ARG A 177 11.65 -10.27 10.49
C ARG A 177 10.74 -11.11 9.62
N THR A 178 9.54 -11.45 10.11
CA THR A 178 8.56 -12.27 9.38
C THR A 178 8.02 -11.54 8.14
N GLY A 179 7.82 -10.23 8.25
CA GLY A 179 7.36 -9.38 7.16
C GLY A 179 8.46 -8.87 6.23
N GLY A 180 9.71 -9.34 6.37
CA GLY A 180 10.79 -9.05 5.42
C GLY A 180 11.32 -7.60 5.45
N ILE A 181 11.50 -7.01 6.63
CA ILE A 181 11.97 -5.61 6.79
C ILE A 181 13.27 -5.31 6.02
N GLU A 182 14.13 -6.30 5.78
CA GLU A 182 15.36 -6.16 5.00
C GLU A 182 15.10 -5.70 3.56
N GLN A 183 13.96 -6.06 2.96
CA GLN A 183 13.62 -5.68 1.58
C GLN A 183 13.29 -4.19 1.47
N PHE A 184 12.96 -3.53 2.58
CA PHE A 184 12.71 -2.08 2.60
C PHE A 184 13.99 -1.28 2.33
N ALA A 185 15.18 -1.87 2.48
CA ALA A 185 16.45 -1.22 2.12
C ALA A 185 16.64 -1.06 0.60
N SER A 186 15.81 -1.72 -0.23
CA SER A 186 15.82 -1.58 -1.68
C SER A 186 15.65 -0.12 -2.10
N LYS A 187 16.50 0.30 -3.04
CA LYS A 187 16.40 1.61 -3.70
C LYS A 187 15.39 1.60 -4.85
N HIS A 188 14.87 0.45 -5.24
CA HIS A 188 13.96 0.34 -6.38
C HIS A 188 12.50 0.61 -5.97
N ALA A 189 11.70 1.07 -6.92
CA ALA A 189 10.26 1.25 -6.74
C ALA A 189 9.54 -0.11 -6.92
N ASP A 190 9.82 -1.05 -6.01
CA ASP A 190 9.26 -2.39 -6.05
C ASP A 190 7.73 -2.37 -5.95
N ARG A 191 7.05 -3.41 -6.48
CA ARG A 191 5.58 -3.42 -6.55
C ARG A 191 4.88 -3.21 -5.19
N TRP A 192 5.37 -3.83 -4.12
CA TRP A 192 4.80 -3.62 -2.78
C TRP A 192 4.91 -2.15 -2.33
N TRP A 193 5.97 -1.44 -2.74
CA TRP A 193 6.18 -0.03 -2.42
C TRP A 193 5.21 0.86 -3.19
N VAL A 194 4.94 0.51 -4.45
CA VAL A 194 3.90 1.15 -5.26
C VAL A 194 2.51 0.93 -4.66
N ASP A 195 2.21 -0.28 -4.17
CA ASP A 195 0.97 -0.58 -3.45
C ASP A 195 0.88 0.18 -2.11
N ALA A 196 2.00 0.37 -1.41
CA ALA A 196 2.05 1.14 -0.16
C ALA A 196 1.63 2.62 -0.35
N ILE A 197 1.87 3.21 -1.52
CA ILE A 197 1.38 4.56 -1.86
C ILE A 197 -0.15 4.55 -1.89
N PHE A 198 -0.75 3.61 -2.62
CA PHE A 198 -2.21 3.48 -2.72
C PHE A 198 -2.84 3.24 -1.35
N LEU A 199 -2.26 2.34 -0.55
CA LEU A 199 -2.72 2.07 0.81
C LEU A 199 -2.71 3.33 1.68
N THR A 200 -1.62 4.08 1.64
CA THR A 200 -1.46 5.29 2.46
C THR A 200 -2.46 6.36 2.05
N LEU A 201 -2.65 6.56 0.75
CA LEU A 201 -3.61 7.52 0.23
C LEU A 201 -5.04 7.13 0.58
N ASP A 202 -5.42 5.86 0.42
CA ASP A 202 -6.75 5.36 0.83
C ASP A 202 -7.04 5.75 2.28
N ARG A 203 -6.12 5.41 3.19
CA ARG A 203 -6.32 5.64 4.63
C ARG A 203 -6.25 7.11 5.01
N LEU A 204 -5.36 7.90 4.39
CA LEU A 204 -5.28 9.34 4.63
C LEU A 204 -6.55 10.05 4.21
N LEU A 205 -7.07 9.74 3.03
CA LEU A 205 -8.27 10.39 2.49
C LEU A 205 -9.51 10.00 3.30
N GLU A 206 -9.67 8.72 3.65
CA GLU A 206 -10.79 8.30 4.51
C GLU A 206 -10.69 8.90 5.92
N THR A 207 -9.50 8.94 6.51
CA THR A 207 -9.29 9.59 7.82
C THR A 207 -9.69 11.07 7.77
N ARG A 208 -9.36 11.78 6.69
CA ARG A 208 -9.75 13.19 6.51
C ARG A 208 -11.27 13.35 6.37
N ARG A 209 -11.92 12.49 5.58
CA ARG A 209 -13.39 12.47 5.41
C ARG A 209 -14.09 12.25 6.75
N MET A 210 -13.63 11.28 7.53
CA MET A 210 -14.14 10.99 8.88
C MET A 210 -13.99 12.19 9.84
N GLN A 211 -12.95 13.00 9.66
CA GLN A 211 -12.70 14.22 10.44
C GLN A 211 -13.46 15.45 9.90
N GLY A 212 -14.33 15.28 8.90
CA GLY A 212 -15.05 16.38 8.24
C GLY A 212 -14.13 17.35 7.49
N ARG A 213 -12.91 16.93 7.14
CA ARG A 213 -11.94 17.77 6.43
C ARG A 213 -12.07 17.58 4.94
N GLU A 214 -12.05 18.69 4.21
CA GLU A 214 -12.01 18.68 2.76
C GLU A 214 -10.75 17.93 2.24
N VAL A 215 -10.96 17.15 1.18
CA VAL A 215 -9.92 16.44 0.45
C VAL A 215 -9.54 17.28 -0.77
N ASP A 216 -8.37 17.90 -0.71
CA ASP A 216 -7.80 18.61 -1.86
C ASP A 216 -6.93 17.64 -2.66
N ARG A 217 -7.45 17.19 -3.80
CA ARG A 217 -6.77 16.26 -4.70
C ARG A 217 -5.43 16.79 -5.20
N THR A 218 -5.21 18.10 -5.24
CA THR A 218 -3.92 18.65 -5.67
C THR A 218 -2.80 18.47 -4.62
N LYS A 219 -3.16 18.11 -3.38
CA LYS A 219 -2.24 18.02 -2.23
C LYS A 219 -1.87 16.59 -1.83
N LEU A 220 -2.14 15.57 -2.66
CA LEU A 220 -1.87 14.18 -2.28
C LEU A 220 -0.39 13.92 -1.95
N GLU A 221 0.54 14.46 -2.73
CA GLU A 221 1.98 14.35 -2.43
C GLU A 221 2.33 15.02 -1.09
N THR A 222 1.71 16.16 -0.78
CA THR A 222 1.87 16.84 0.51
C THR A 222 1.32 16.00 1.65
N TYR A 223 0.19 15.32 1.45
CA TYR A 223 -0.37 14.41 2.45
C TYR A 223 0.55 13.22 2.74
N LEU A 224 1.16 12.63 1.71
CA LEU A 224 2.16 11.57 1.85
C LEU A 224 3.41 12.04 2.58
N ALA A 225 3.92 13.24 2.25
CA ALA A 225 5.05 13.82 2.95
C ALA A 225 4.73 14.06 4.44
N ALA A 226 3.54 14.61 4.74
CA ALA A 226 3.09 14.85 6.10
C ALA A 226 2.88 13.56 6.91
N SER A 227 2.60 12.43 6.27
CA SER A 227 2.49 11.12 6.93
C SER A 227 3.84 10.43 7.16
N LYS A 228 4.97 11.11 6.86
CA LYS A 228 6.33 10.55 6.85
C LYS A 228 6.47 9.31 5.96
N PHE A 229 5.78 9.29 4.82
CA PHE A 229 5.75 8.12 3.92
C PHE A 229 7.17 7.64 3.56
N SER A 230 8.08 8.57 3.23
CA SER A 230 9.47 8.25 2.85
C SER A 230 10.29 7.61 3.97
N GLU A 231 9.96 7.91 5.22
CA GLU A 231 10.69 7.45 6.40
C GLU A 231 10.23 6.06 6.85
N ILE A 232 9.05 5.62 6.42
CA ILE A 232 8.47 4.32 6.79
C ILE A 232 8.29 3.33 5.62
N SER A 233 8.48 3.78 4.37
CA SER A 233 8.31 2.96 3.15
C SER A 233 9.64 2.47 2.54
N GLY A 234 10.73 2.46 3.30
CA GLY A 234 12.02 1.99 2.83
C GLY A 234 12.98 3.10 2.37
N LYS A 235 14.15 2.68 1.90
CA LYS A 235 15.24 3.58 1.52
C LYS A 235 14.83 4.48 0.38
N ARG A 236 15.00 5.79 0.56
CA ARG A 236 14.74 6.80 -0.48
C ARG A 236 15.73 6.69 -1.64
N SER A 237 15.27 6.97 -2.84
CA SER A 237 16.07 7.01 -4.05
C SER A 237 15.45 7.96 -5.08
N THR A 238 16.24 8.39 -6.06
CA THR A 238 15.73 9.17 -7.19
C THR A 238 14.65 8.41 -7.97
N GLU A 239 14.78 7.09 -8.10
CA GLU A 239 13.78 6.25 -8.77
C GLU A 239 12.43 6.33 -8.05
N LYS A 240 12.40 6.15 -6.72
CA LYS A 240 11.18 6.27 -5.92
C LYS A 240 10.60 7.69 -5.96
N ASP A 241 11.44 8.70 -5.86
CA ASP A 241 11.00 10.11 -5.92
C ASP A 241 10.30 10.43 -7.25
N LEU A 242 10.83 9.93 -8.37
CA LEU A 242 10.21 10.09 -9.69
C LEU A 242 8.95 9.23 -9.83
N ALA A 243 8.99 7.97 -9.37
CA ALA A 243 7.86 7.05 -9.42
C ALA A 243 6.64 7.58 -8.64
N LEU A 244 6.87 8.20 -7.48
CA LEU A 244 5.83 8.70 -6.58
C LEU A 244 4.81 9.58 -7.32
N ARG A 245 5.29 10.56 -8.11
CA ARG A 245 4.40 11.50 -8.83
C ARG A 245 3.52 10.79 -9.84
N HIS A 246 4.08 9.84 -10.58
CA HIS A 246 3.35 9.07 -11.59
C HIS A 246 2.31 8.15 -10.93
N ILE A 247 2.67 7.50 -9.83
CA ILE A 247 1.76 6.62 -9.08
C ILE A 247 0.65 7.41 -8.38
N VAL A 248 0.93 8.59 -7.83
CA VAL A 248 -0.10 9.49 -7.28
C VAL A 248 -1.08 9.93 -8.38
N ARG A 249 -0.59 10.26 -9.57
CA ARG A 249 -1.46 10.55 -10.71
C ARG A 249 -2.32 9.36 -11.09
N LEU A 250 -1.74 8.15 -11.13
CA LEU A 250 -2.50 6.91 -11.40
C LEU A 250 -3.61 6.72 -10.36
N TYR A 251 -3.31 6.88 -9.07
CA TYR A 251 -4.27 6.80 -7.98
C TYR A 251 -5.47 7.74 -8.18
N GLN A 252 -5.19 9.00 -8.53
CA GLN A 252 -6.22 10.02 -8.78
C GLN A 252 -7.11 9.66 -9.96
N VAL A 253 -6.53 9.29 -11.11
CA VAL A 253 -7.32 9.00 -12.31
C VAL A 253 -8.17 7.74 -12.15
N CYS A 254 -7.71 6.77 -11.35
CA CYS A 254 -8.47 5.56 -11.06
C CYS A 254 -9.66 5.79 -10.11
N GLY A 255 -9.86 7.01 -9.61
CA GLY A 255 -10.97 7.33 -8.72
C GLY A 255 -10.66 7.08 -7.23
N GLU A 256 -9.40 7.14 -6.82
CA GLU A 256 -8.98 6.97 -5.42
C GLU A 256 -9.45 5.62 -4.85
N ARG A 257 -10.05 5.58 -3.65
CA ARG A 257 -10.63 4.36 -3.06
C ARG A 257 -11.83 3.83 -3.86
N SER A 258 -12.59 4.70 -4.50
CA SER A 258 -13.76 4.31 -5.31
C SER A 258 -13.38 3.45 -6.52
N ARG A 259 -12.08 3.26 -6.81
CA ARG A 259 -11.58 2.30 -7.80
C ARG A 259 -12.07 0.86 -7.61
N PHE A 260 -12.53 0.51 -6.41
CA PHE A 260 -13.08 -0.81 -6.10
C PHE A 260 -14.57 -0.95 -6.40
N ASP A 261 -15.23 0.13 -6.84
CA ASP A 261 -16.62 0.11 -7.29
C ASP A 261 -16.69 0.35 -8.80
N ASP A 262 -17.01 -0.71 -9.54
CA ASP A 262 -17.05 -0.71 -11.01
C ASP A 262 -18.03 0.33 -11.56
N GLU A 263 -19.15 0.59 -10.87
CA GLU A 263 -20.14 1.59 -11.29
C GLU A 263 -19.53 3.00 -11.23
N THR A 264 -18.92 3.37 -10.10
CA THR A 264 -18.20 4.66 -9.97
C THR A 264 -17.09 4.80 -11.00
N VAL A 265 -16.31 3.74 -11.26
CA VAL A 265 -15.23 3.79 -12.26
C VAL A 265 -15.78 3.93 -13.68
N ALA A 266 -16.90 3.30 -14.00
CA ALA A 266 -17.57 3.45 -15.29
C ALA A 266 -18.08 4.88 -15.49
N GLU A 267 -18.63 5.53 -14.47
CA GLU A 267 -19.03 6.93 -14.51
C GLU A 267 -17.83 7.86 -14.74
N LEU A 268 -16.73 7.66 -14.01
CA LEU A 268 -15.49 8.42 -14.20
C LEU A 268 -14.93 8.25 -15.62
N THR A 269 -15.01 7.05 -16.18
CA THR A 269 -14.57 6.76 -17.55
C THR A 269 -15.42 7.52 -18.57
N LYS A 270 -16.75 7.55 -18.41
CA LYS A 270 -17.64 8.33 -19.29
C LYS A 270 -17.34 9.83 -19.24
N ILE A 271 -17.00 10.36 -18.06
CA ILE A 271 -16.63 11.77 -17.90
C ILE A 271 -15.28 12.07 -18.59
N ALA A 272 -14.31 11.17 -18.45
CA ALA A 272 -12.97 11.33 -19.04
C ALA A 272 -12.97 11.18 -20.57
N PHE A 273 -13.92 10.43 -21.12
CA PHE A 273 -14.00 10.12 -22.53
C PHE A 273 -15.41 10.37 -23.08
N ASN A 274 -15.61 11.48 -23.78
CA ASN A 274 -16.84 11.72 -24.53
C ASN A 274 -17.03 10.60 -25.57
N ASP A 275 -18.16 9.89 -25.50
CA ASP A 275 -18.65 8.93 -26.51
C ASP A 275 -17.82 7.67 -26.79
N ILE A 276 -17.03 7.18 -25.83
CA ILE A 276 -16.47 5.81 -25.94
C ILE A 276 -17.49 4.79 -25.44
N GLN A 277 -17.94 3.87 -26.31
CA GLN A 277 -18.53 2.62 -25.84
C GLN A 277 -17.46 1.88 -25.03
N VAL A 278 -17.59 1.91 -23.71
CA VAL A 278 -16.70 1.23 -22.78
C VAL A 278 -16.88 -0.27 -22.97
N TRP A 279 -16.01 -0.89 -23.78
CA TRP A 279 -15.94 -2.34 -23.92
C TRP A 279 -15.17 -2.91 -22.74
N LEU A 280 -15.86 -3.12 -21.61
CA LEU A 280 -15.32 -3.96 -20.53
C LEU A 280 -15.40 -5.41 -21.00
N SER A 281 -14.26 -6.08 -21.06
CA SER A 281 -14.19 -7.54 -21.23
C SER A 281 -14.96 -8.21 -20.07
N ASN A 282 -15.54 -9.39 -20.31
CA ASN A 282 -16.22 -10.17 -19.27
C ASN A 282 -15.28 -10.69 -18.16
N SER A 283 -13.95 -10.57 -18.33
CA SER A 283 -12.98 -10.91 -17.29
C SER A 283 -12.98 -9.86 -16.17
N GLN A 284 -13.06 -10.36 -14.93
CA GLN A 284 -13.01 -9.58 -13.69
C GLN A 284 -11.58 -9.48 -13.12
N GLU A 285 -10.59 -10.02 -13.82
CA GLU A 285 -9.22 -10.11 -13.32
C GLU A 285 -8.51 -8.75 -13.29
N PRO A 286 -7.70 -8.47 -12.26
CA PRO A 286 -6.89 -7.26 -12.20
C PRO A 286 -5.94 -7.12 -13.39
N MET A 287 -5.58 -5.88 -13.71
CA MET A 287 -4.63 -5.56 -14.78
C MET A 287 -3.35 -4.97 -14.21
N ALA A 288 -2.24 -5.09 -14.93
CA ALA A 288 -0.99 -4.40 -14.63
C ALA A 288 -0.90 -3.07 -15.39
N ALA A 289 -0.70 -1.97 -14.67
CA ALA A 289 -0.36 -0.67 -15.21
C ALA A 289 1.14 -0.42 -15.06
N LEU A 290 1.84 -0.22 -16.19
CA LEU A 290 3.28 -0.01 -16.27
C LEU A 290 3.57 1.43 -16.70
N HIS A 291 4.49 2.08 -15.98
CA HIS A 291 4.93 3.41 -16.39
C HIS A 291 5.83 3.32 -17.65
N PRO A 292 5.56 4.08 -18.73
CA PRO A 292 6.21 3.88 -20.02
C PRO A 292 7.73 4.14 -20.00
N THR A 293 8.22 4.99 -19.08
CA THR A 293 9.65 5.32 -18.99
C THR A 293 10.42 4.45 -18.00
N ASN A 294 9.72 3.71 -17.14
CA ASN A 294 10.34 2.76 -16.22
C ASN A 294 9.36 1.61 -15.96
N LEU A 295 9.53 0.53 -16.72
CA LEU A 295 8.65 -0.64 -16.67
C LEU A 295 8.79 -1.46 -15.38
N ARG A 296 9.75 -1.14 -14.50
CA ARG A 296 9.80 -1.71 -13.15
C ARG A 296 8.71 -1.13 -12.25
N ILE A 297 8.23 0.07 -12.55
CA ILE A 297 7.11 0.70 -11.87
C ILE A 297 5.83 0.03 -12.39
N VAL A 298 5.40 -1.01 -11.68
CA VAL A 298 4.19 -1.78 -11.99
C VAL A 298 3.19 -1.66 -10.84
N LYS A 299 1.99 -1.17 -11.14
CA LYS A 299 0.85 -1.18 -10.21
C LYS A 299 -0.20 -2.14 -10.75
N THR A 300 -0.67 -3.08 -9.94
CA THR A 300 -1.92 -3.78 -10.29
C THR A 300 -3.13 -2.96 -9.91
N ILE A 301 -4.09 -2.87 -10.82
CA ILE A 301 -5.30 -2.07 -10.69
C ILE A 301 -6.53 -2.94 -10.97
N PRO A 302 -7.70 -2.59 -10.40
CA PRO A 302 -8.97 -3.17 -10.83
C PRO A 302 -9.16 -3.04 -12.35
N ARG A 303 -9.81 -4.03 -12.96
CA ARG A 303 -9.99 -4.07 -14.42
C ARG A 303 -10.66 -2.82 -14.96
N ALA A 304 -11.69 -2.34 -14.25
CA ALA A 304 -12.45 -1.15 -14.61
C ALA A 304 -11.56 0.09 -14.79
N CYS A 305 -10.44 0.17 -14.07
CA CYS A 305 -9.51 1.31 -14.15
C CYS A 305 -8.59 1.30 -15.37
N ALA A 306 -8.58 0.24 -16.18
CA ALA A 306 -7.63 0.06 -17.27
C ALA A 306 -7.64 1.22 -18.28
N LEU A 307 -8.83 1.67 -18.71
CA LEU A 307 -8.97 2.78 -19.66
C LEU A 307 -8.47 4.10 -19.07
N LEU A 308 -8.78 4.37 -17.79
CA LEU A 308 -8.32 5.56 -17.08
C LEU A 308 -6.79 5.55 -16.91
N ALA A 309 -6.20 4.39 -16.61
CA ALA A 309 -4.75 4.22 -16.54
C ALA A 309 -4.07 4.48 -17.89
N GLN A 310 -4.64 3.95 -18.98
CA GLN A 310 -4.17 4.23 -20.35
C GLN A 310 -4.27 5.73 -20.68
N HIS A 311 -5.38 6.39 -20.31
CA HIS A 311 -5.53 7.84 -20.45
C HIS A 311 -4.45 8.63 -19.71
N ALA A 312 -4.06 8.16 -18.53
CA ALA A 312 -2.98 8.75 -17.74
C ALA A 312 -1.58 8.46 -18.29
N GLY A 313 -1.48 7.71 -19.39
CA GLY A 313 -0.22 7.42 -20.09
C GLY A 313 0.47 6.13 -19.64
N PHE A 314 -0.22 5.26 -18.90
CA PHE A 314 0.32 3.94 -18.53
C PHE A 314 0.08 2.93 -19.65
N ALA A 315 1.04 2.02 -19.86
CA ALA A 315 0.78 0.81 -20.60
C ALA A 315 0.00 -0.15 -19.71
N VAL A 316 -1.06 -0.77 -20.23
CA VAL A 316 -1.88 -1.71 -19.45
C VAL A 316 -1.85 -3.08 -20.11
N LEU A 317 -1.49 -4.09 -19.32
CA LEU A 317 -1.37 -5.49 -19.73
C LEU A 317 -2.18 -6.36 -18.76
N ASP A 318 -2.75 -7.46 -19.25
CA ASP A 318 -3.21 -8.54 -18.37
C ASP A 318 -2.00 -9.21 -17.69
N LEU A 319 -2.27 -9.96 -16.61
CA LEU A 319 -1.22 -10.50 -15.74
C LEU A 319 -0.46 -11.65 -16.40
N ASP A 320 -1.12 -12.45 -17.24
CA ASP A 320 -0.50 -13.54 -17.98
C ASP A 320 0.46 -12.98 -19.03
N THR A 321 0.01 -11.98 -19.81
CA THR A 321 0.86 -11.25 -20.75
C THR A 321 2.05 -10.62 -20.04
N LEU A 322 1.85 -10.02 -18.85
CA LEU A 322 2.97 -9.48 -18.08
C LEU A 322 3.98 -10.56 -17.67
N ALA A 323 3.52 -11.75 -17.30
CA ALA A 323 4.38 -12.86 -16.90
C ALA A 323 5.18 -13.44 -18.08
N GLU A 324 4.57 -13.47 -19.27
CA GLU A 324 5.20 -13.96 -20.51
C GLU A 324 6.08 -12.90 -21.18
N THR A 325 5.80 -11.62 -20.96
CA THR A 325 6.53 -10.52 -21.61
C THR A 325 7.90 -10.34 -20.97
N SER A 326 8.96 -10.46 -21.78
CA SER A 326 10.28 -10.04 -21.31
C SER A 326 10.33 -8.51 -21.21
N LEU A 327 10.67 -7.99 -20.02
CA LEU A 327 10.86 -6.56 -19.79
C LEU A 327 11.76 -5.89 -20.86
N PRO A 328 12.89 -6.49 -21.30
CA PRO A 328 13.73 -5.91 -22.35
C PRO A 328 13.03 -5.76 -23.70
N GLU A 329 12.18 -6.70 -24.11
CA GLU A 329 11.44 -6.61 -25.36
C GLU A 329 10.36 -5.53 -25.32
N LEU A 330 9.69 -5.38 -24.17
CA LEU A 330 8.70 -4.32 -23.98
C LEU A 330 9.34 -2.92 -23.99
N VAL A 331 10.50 -2.75 -23.33
CA VAL A 331 11.25 -1.47 -23.41
C VAL A 331 11.66 -1.20 -24.87
N ARG A 332 12.18 -2.22 -25.58
CA ARG A 332 12.58 -2.06 -26.98
C ARG A 332 11.42 -1.61 -27.86
N LYS A 333 10.25 -2.26 -27.75
CA LYS A 333 9.05 -1.90 -28.50
C LYS A 333 8.59 -0.48 -28.20
N ASN A 334 8.54 -0.09 -26.92
CA ASN A 334 8.14 1.27 -26.52
C ASN A 334 9.11 2.34 -27.05
N LEU A 335 10.42 2.06 -27.04
CA LEU A 335 11.42 2.96 -27.61
C LEU A 335 11.28 3.08 -29.13
N GLU A 336 11.00 1.97 -29.83
CA GLU A 336 10.74 1.97 -31.27
C GLU A 336 9.53 2.85 -31.61
N GLU A 337 8.42 2.69 -30.89
CA GLU A 337 7.21 3.49 -31.06
C GLU A 337 7.44 4.97 -30.73
N ALA A 338 8.18 5.27 -29.66
CA ALA A 338 8.51 6.64 -29.29
C ALA A 338 9.37 7.33 -30.35
N LEU A 339 10.40 6.64 -30.87
CA LEU A 339 11.25 7.15 -31.94
C LEU A 339 10.48 7.32 -33.25
N ALA A 340 9.54 6.42 -33.56
CA ALA A 340 8.66 6.56 -34.71
C ALA A 340 7.81 7.84 -34.60
N ARG A 341 7.19 8.10 -33.44
CA ARG A 341 6.43 9.34 -33.20
C ARG A 341 7.28 10.61 -33.31
N ILE A 342 8.55 10.54 -32.90
CA ILE A 342 9.50 11.67 -33.05
C ILE A 342 9.80 11.91 -34.53
N LYS A 343 10.04 10.84 -35.30
CA LYS A 343 10.25 10.92 -36.76
C LYS A 343 9.03 11.47 -37.49
N ASP A 344 7.82 11.04 -37.12
CA ASP A 344 6.56 11.52 -37.70
C ASP A 344 6.33 13.01 -37.43
N ARG A 345 6.91 13.55 -36.35
CA ARG A 345 6.92 14.99 -36.03
C ARG A 345 8.02 15.78 -36.76
N GLY A 346 8.73 15.15 -37.71
CA GLY A 346 9.79 15.77 -38.50
C GLY A 346 11.12 15.94 -37.76
N LEU A 347 11.26 15.37 -36.55
CA LEU A 347 12.49 15.43 -35.77
C LEU A 347 13.36 14.20 -36.08
N ARG A 348 14.67 14.42 -36.26
CA ARG A 348 15.63 13.33 -36.46
C ARG A 348 16.22 12.91 -35.11
N PRO A 349 15.93 11.69 -34.61
CA PRO A 349 16.57 11.21 -33.39
C PRO A 349 18.08 11.10 -33.60
N ASN A 350 18.86 11.55 -32.62
CA ASN A 350 20.31 11.46 -32.61
C ASN A 350 20.84 10.13 -32.04
N MET A 351 19.97 9.27 -31.52
CA MET A 351 20.30 7.97 -30.95
C MET A 351 19.34 6.89 -31.43
N THR A 352 19.87 5.68 -31.59
CA THR A 352 19.12 4.46 -31.92
C THR A 352 18.55 3.81 -30.66
N VAL A 353 17.58 2.90 -30.85
CA VAL A 353 17.01 2.10 -29.75
C VAL A 353 18.09 1.32 -29.01
N ALA A 354 19.07 0.76 -29.72
CA ALA A 354 20.15 0.00 -29.12
C ALA A 354 21.05 0.86 -28.21
N GLU A 355 21.34 2.10 -28.61
CA GLU A 355 22.12 3.05 -27.81
C GLU A 355 21.34 3.52 -26.57
N LEU A 356 20.05 3.81 -26.71
CA LEU A 356 19.17 4.14 -25.58
C LEU A 356 19.06 2.98 -24.59
N MET A 357 18.89 1.75 -25.09
CA MET A 357 18.84 0.55 -24.26
C MET A 357 20.15 0.30 -23.50
N ARG A 358 21.31 0.67 -24.07
CA ARG A 358 22.61 0.55 -23.39
C ARG A 358 22.69 1.50 -22.20
N LEU A 359 22.25 2.75 -22.38
CA LEU A 359 22.22 3.77 -21.32
C LEU A 359 21.25 3.44 -20.17
N MET A 360 20.18 2.69 -20.45
CA MET A 360 19.20 2.29 -19.43
C MET A 360 19.62 1.07 -18.59
N ARG A 361 20.72 0.40 -18.92
CA ARG A 361 21.25 -0.78 -18.20
C ARG A 361 22.31 -0.43 -17.15
N GLU A 362 22.92 0.74 -17.28
CA GLU A 362 23.83 1.34 -16.30
C GLU A 362 23.03 2.10 -15.23
#